data_AF-A0A6C0DTT0-F1
#
_entry.id   AF-A0A6C0DTT0-F1
#
_cell.length_a   1.000
_cell.length_b   1.000
_cell.length_c   1.000
_cell.angle_alpha   90.00
_cell.angle_beta   90.00
_cell.angle_gamma   90.00
#
_symmetry.space_group_name_H-M   'P 1'
#
loop_
_entity.id
_entity.type
_entity.pdbx_description
1 polymer ?
#
loop_
_entity_poly.entity_id
_entity_poly.type
_entity_poly.pdbx_seq_one_letter_code
_entity_poly.pdbx_strand_id
1 'polypeptide(L)'
;MPKTQEEVFQIIYNGLIFVGIILSIVSLSISSHSNANISISSYTFISAGVILIIGFLVNKILNLPNLSKLGFFSVFLTNVGPFLLLTGILAFTLYLIITFKDKINSGNISSGYGLFSKLSIAFILMQLYITYYGMQSPEFKESGSLSKIYSSFAYLVGVINVSIVLILASILKYFSTDG
;
A
#
# COMPACT_ATOMS: atom_id res chain seq x y z
N MET A 1 2.94 -19.87 -26.45
CA MET A 1 4.13 -20.08 -25.61
C MET A 1 3.69 -20.27 -24.17
N PRO A 2 4.17 -21.30 -23.46
CA PRO A 2 3.89 -21.46 -22.03
C PRO A 2 4.54 -20.30 -21.26
N LYS A 3 3.77 -19.66 -20.37
CA LYS A 3 4.27 -18.58 -19.52
C LYS A 3 5.22 -19.15 -18.47
N THR A 4 6.30 -18.42 -18.17
CA THR A 4 7.22 -18.80 -17.09
C THR A 4 6.52 -18.63 -15.72
N GLN A 5 6.97 -19.34 -14.69
CA GLN A 5 6.39 -19.21 -13.34
C GLN A 5 6.45 -17.77 -12.81
N GLU A 6 7.51 -17.03 -13.16
CA GLU A 6 7.65 -15.62 -12.82
C GLU A 6 6.59 -14.74 -13.51
N GLU A 7 6.33 -14.95 -14.80
CA GLU A 7 5.29 -14.21 -15.54
C GLU A 7 3.89 -14.43 -14.95
N VAL A 8 3.58 -15.67 -14.55
CA VAL A 8 2.29 -15.98 -13.90
C VAL A 8 2.18 -15.23 -12.58
N PHE A 9 3.23 -15.23 -11.76
CA PHE A 9 3.27 -14.51 -10.49
C PHE A 9 3.09 -13.01 -10.69
N GLN A 10 3.73 -12.43 -11.71
CA GLN A 10 3.60 -11.02 -12.08
C GLN A 10 2.19 -10.63 -12.49
N ILE A 11 1.51 -11.46 -13.26
CA ILE A 11 0.11 -11.22 -13.67
C ILE A 11 -0.80 -11.20 -12.44
N ILE A 12 -0.59 -12.11 -11.48
CA ILE A 12 -1.43 -12.22 -10.29
C ILE A 12 -1.31 -10.97 -9.42
N TYR A 13 -0.08 -10.58 -9.02
CA TYR A 13 0.05 -9.43 -8.13
C TYR A 13 -0.37 -8.12 -8.81
N ASN A 14 -0.09 -7.96 -10.11
CA ASN A 14 -0.54 -6.77 -10.86
C ASN A 14 -2.06 -6.72 -10.96
N GLY A 15 -2.71 -7.85 -11.20
CA GLY A 15 -4.18 -7.94 -11.24
C GLY A 15 -4.81 -7.57 -9.90
N LEU A 16 -4.27 -8.07 -8.80
CA LEU A 16 -4.75 -7.73 -7.45
C LEU A 16 -4.60 -6.24 -7.14
N ILE A 17 -3.43 -5.66 -7.43
CA ILE A 17 -3.18 -4.22 -7.24
C ILE A 17 -4.12 -3.40 -8.11
N PHE A 18 -4.30 -3.77 -9.38
CA PHE A 18 -5.14 -3.03 -10.32
C PHE A 18 -6.62 -3.02 -9.89
N VAL A 19 -7.17 -4.17 -9.49
CA VAL A 19 -8.51 -4.26 -8.90
C VAL A 19 -8.60 -3.40 -7.65
N GLY A 20 -7.60 -3.48 -6.78
CA GLY A 20 -7.50 -2.65 -5.59
C GLY A 20 -7.53 -1.14 -5.88
N ILE A 21 -6.78 -0.68 -6.87
CA ILE A 21 -6.74 0.72 -7.32
C ILE A 21 -8.11 1.17 -7.84
N ILE A 22 -8.76 0.37 -8.68
CA ILE A 22 -10.11 0.69 -9.19
C ILE A 22 -11.08 0.89 -8.03
N LEU A 23 -11.10 -0.05 -7.07
CA LEU A 23 -11.97 0.05 -5.90
C LEU A 23 -11.62 1.27 -5.02
N SER A 24 -10.34 1.62 -4.88
CA SER A 24 -9.90 2.84 -4.19
C SER A 24 -10.48 4.08 -4.86
N ILE A 25 -10.39 4.18 -6.19
CA ILE A 25 -10.95 5.33 -6.92
C ILE A 25 -12.47 5.40 -6.76
N VAL A 26 -13.15 4.25 -6.84
CA VAL A 26 -14.60 4.17 -6.62
C VAL A 26 -14.98 4.63 -5.20
N SER A 27 -14.20 4.27 -4.17
CA SER A 27 -14.44 4.71 -2.78
C SER A 27 -14.34 6.22 -2.58
N LEU A 28 -13.55 6.94 -3.40
CA LEU A 28 -13.45 8.40 -3.32
C LEU A 28 -14.75 9.11 -3.74
N SER A 29 -15.55 8.46 -4.59
CA SER A 29 -16.75 9.02 -5.21
C SER A 29 -18.05 8.71 -4.44
N ILE A 30 -18.02 7.82 -3.45
CA ILE A 30 -19.21 7.36 -2.72
C ILE A 30 -19.25 7.96 -1.32
N SER A 31 -20.38 8.57 -0.95
CA SER A 31 -20.45 9.49 0.19
C SER A 31 -21.11 8.99 1.48
N SER A 32 -21.70 7.78 1.57
CA SER A 32 -22.48 7.44 2.78
C SER A 32 -22.34 6.02 3.32
N HIS A 33 -23.03 4.99 2.81
CA HIS A 33 -23.22 3.75 3.60
C HIS A 33 -22.43 2.52 3.13
N SER A 34 -22.02 2.47 1.86
CA SER A 34 -21.25 1.35 1.29
C SER A 34 -19.75 1.63 1.22
N ASN A 35 -19.33 2.84 1.54
CA ASN A 35 -17.96 3.29 1.32
C ASN A 35 -16.94 2.49 2.16
N ALA A 36 -17.27 2.15 3.41
CA ALA A 36 -16.38 1.36 4.26
C ALA A 36 -16.12 -0.04 3.68
N ASN A 37 -17.14 -0.72 3.15
CA ASN A 37 -16.99 -2.06 2.55
C ASN A 37 -16.15 -2.04 1.28
N ILE A 38 -16.31 -1.00 0.45
CA ILE A 38 -15.52 -0.81 -0.78
C ILE A 38 -14.07 -0.51 -0.41
N SER A 39 -13.84 0.35 0.58
CA SER A 39 -12.50 0.66 1.09
C SER A 39 -11.80 -0.57 1.68
N ILE A 40 -12.51 -1.38 2.49
CA ILE A 40 -11.98 -2.65 3.02
C ILE A 40 -11.57 -3.58 1.88
N SER A 41 -12.44 -3.76 0.89
CA SER A 41 -12.16 -4.61 -0.27
C SER A 41 -10.93 -4.09 -1.04
N SER A 42 -10.88 -2.78 -1.31
CA SER A 42 -9.76 -2.13 -1.98
C SER A 42 -8.43 -2.39 -1.26
N TYR A 43 -8.34 -2.07 0.03
CA TYR A 43 -7.10 -2.25 0.79
C TYR A 43 -6.72 -3.71 0.93
N THR A 44 -7.69 -4.64 0.96
CA THR A 44 -7.40 -6.08 0.99
C THR A 44 -6.73 -6.54 -0.31
N PHE A 45 -7.28 -6.14 -1.46
CA PHE A 45 -6.68 -6.47 -2.77
C PHE A 45 -5.30 -5.86 -2.96
N ILE A 46 -5.12 -4.58 -2.59
CA ILE A 46 -3.81 -3.92 -2.62
C ILE A 46 -2.83 -4.64 -1.70
N SER A 47 -3.22 -4.93 -0.45
CA SER A 47 -2.35 -5.60 0.53
C SER A 47 -1.90 -6.97 0.04
N ALA A 48 -2.83 -7.77 -0.49
CA ALA A 48 -2.51 -9.09 -1.04
C ALA A 48 -1.50 -8.99 -2.19
N GLY A 49 -1.70 -8.05 -3.13
CA GLY A 49 -0.77 -7.82 -4.22
C GLY A 49 0.62 -7.35 -3.74
N VAL A 50 0.66 -6.42 -2.77
CA VAL A 50 1.92 -5.92 -2.20
C VAL A 50 2.68 -7.03 -1.45
N ILE A 51 1.98 -7.88 -0.69
CA ILE A 51 2.60 -9.03 0.00
C ILE A 51 3.23 -10.00 -1.02
N LEU A 52 2.57 -10.25 -2.14
CA LEU A 52 3.14 -11.06 -3.22
C LEU A 52 4.39 -10.41 -3.81
N ILE A 53 4.38 -9.09 -4.06
CA ILE A 53 5.57 -8.35 -4.51
C ILE A 53 6.71 -8.52 -3.50
N ILE A 54 6.45 -8.37 -2.20
CA ILE A 54 7.45 -8.59 -1.15
C ILE A 54 8.04 -9.99 -1.25
N GLY A 55 7.20 -11.03 -1.37
CA GLY A 55 7.67 -12.41 -1.53
C GLY A 55 8.57 -12.61 -2.75
N PHE A 56 8.20 -12.01 -3.88
CA PHE A 56 9.01 -12.02 -5.11
C PHE A 56 10.35 -11.31 -4.94
N LEU A 57 10.36 -10.12 -4.34
CA LEU A 57 11.58 -9.34 -4.09
C LEU A 57 12.53 -10.08 -3.14
N VAL A 58 12.00 -10.64 -2.05
CA VAL A 58 12.80 -11.42 -1.10
C VAL A 58 13.42 -12.64 -1.79
N ASN A 59 12.66 -13.35 -2.61
CA ASN A 59 13.18 -14.48 -3.38
C ASN A 59 14.33 -14.05 -4.32
N LYS A 60 14.18 -12.95 -5.05
CA LYS A 60 15.24 -12.40 -5.89
C LYS A 60 16.49 -12.03 -5.10
N ILE A 61 16.35 -11.38 -3.95
CA ILE A 61 17.49 -10.96 -3.12
C ILE A 61 18.23 -12.17 -2.54
N LEU A 62 17.51 -13.21 -2.12
CA LEU A 62 18.11 -14.44 -1.57
C LEU A 62 18.93 -15.22 -2.60
N ASN A 63 18.62 -15.07 -3.90
CA ASN A 63 19.32 -15.73 -5.00
C ASN A 63 20.48 -14.90 -5.58
N LEU A 64 20.80 -13.73 -5.01
CA LEU A 64 21.93 -12.92 -5.48
C LEU A 64 23.28 -13.58 -5.10
N PRO A 65 24.19 -13.82 -6.07
CA PRO A 65 25.49 -14.41 -5.78
C PRO A 65 26.36 -13.46 -4.95
N ASN A 66 27.12 -14.01 -4.00
CA ASN A 66 28.14 -13.31 -3.19
C ASN A 66 27.64 -12.16 -2.29
N LEU A 67 26.38 -12.22 -1.83
CA LEU A 67 25.85 -11.20 -0.92
C LEU A 67 26.35 -11.42 0.53
N SER A 68 27.08 -10.44 1.08
CA SER A 68 27.44 -10.44 2.51
C SER A 68 26.21 -10.19 3.39
N LYS A 69 26.22 -10.61 4.67
CA LYS A 69 25.08 -10.40 5.60
C LYS A 69 24.69 -8.92 5.74
N LEU A 70 25.66 -8.02 5.79
CA LEU A 70 25.42 -6.58 5.85
C LEU A 70 24.90 -6.03 4.52
N GLY A 71 25.40 -6.55 3.39
CA GLY A 71 24.88 -6.23 2.06
C GLY A 71 23.43 -6.66 1.89
N PHE A 72 23.06 -7.84 2.40
CA PHE A 72 21.69 -8.32 2.42
C PHE A 72 20.74 -7.34 3.11
N PHE A 73 21.06 -6.91 4.33
CA PHE A 73 20.18 -6.00 5.07
C PHE A 73 19.99 -4.66 4.36
N SER A 74 21.07 -4.09 3.80
CA SER A 74 20.99 -2.84 3.03
C SER A 74 20.13 -2.98 1.77
N VAL A 75 20.32 -4.07 1.01
CA VAL A 75 19.55 -4.35 -0.20
C VAL A 75 18.09 -4.62 0.15
N PHE A 76 17.83 -5.41 1.20
CA PHE A 76 16.50 -5.69 1.72
C PHE A 76 15.77 -4.41 2.11
N LEU A 77 16.39 -3.55 2.91
CA LEU A 77 15.73 -2.33 3.38
C LEU A 77 15.45 -1.34 2.24
N THR A 78 16.33 -1.28 1.24
CA THR A 78 16.13 -0.40 0.06
C THR A 78 15.03 -0.92 -0.86
N ASN A 79 14.93 -2.24 -1.02
CA ASN A 79 14.03 -2.87 -1.99
C ASN A 79 12.67 -3.23 -1.41
N VAL A 80 12.66 -3.90 -0.27
CA VAL A 80 11.47 -4.47 0.36
C VAL A 80 10.86 -3.48 1.34
N GLY A 81 11.69 -2.65 1.98
CA GLY A 81 11.25 -1.73 3.03
C GLY A 81 10.16 -0.74 2.62
N PRO A 82 10.18 -0.09 1.42
CA PRO A 82 9.08 0.76 0.98
C PRO A 82 7.74 0.03 0.87
N PHE A 83 7.76 -1.25 0.47
CA PHE A 83 6.56 -2.09 0.39
C PHE A 83 6.09 -2.54 1.78
N LEU A 84 7.01 -2.85 2.70
CA LEU A 84 6.67 -3.14 4.10
C LEU A 84 6.00 -1.95 4.77
N LEU A 85 6.50 -0.73 4.53
CA LEU A 85 5.88 0.49 5.03
C LEU A 85 4.45 0.64 4.47
N LEU A 86 4.26 0.42 3.16
CA LEU A 86 2.93 0.42 2.53
C LEU A 86 2.00 -0.63 3.15
N THR A 87 2.49 -1.85 3.37
CA THR A 87 1.71 -2.92 4.04
C THR A 87 1.32 -2.51 5.46
N GLY A 88 2.21 -1.87 6.22
CA GLY A 88 1.90 -1.36 7.56
C GLY A 88 0.79 -0.30 7.54
N ILE A 89 0.87 0.65 6.59
CA ILE A 89 -0.16 1.68 6.39
C ILE A 89 -1.51 1.03 6.04
N LEU A 90 -1.51 0.08 5.10
CA LEU A 90 -2.73 -0.61 4.67
C LEU A 90 -3.34 -1.43 5.81
N ALA A 91 -2.53 -2.19 6.54
CA ALA A 91 -2.97 -3.01 7.67
C ALA A 91 -3.56 -2.14 8.79
N PHE A 92 -2.90 -1.03 9.13
CA PHE A 92 -3.40 -0.13 10.17
C PHE A 92 -4.67 0.60 9.72
N THR A 93 -4.73 1.05 8.47
CA THR A 93 -5.96 1.66 7.90
C THR A 93 -7.12 0.66 7.87
N LEU A 94 -6.86 -0.59 7.45
CA LEU A 94 -7.85 -1.68 7.50
C LEU A 94 -8.35 -1.92 8.91
N TYR A 95 -7.45 -2.01 9.88
CA TYR A 95 -7.80 -2.15 11.30
C TYR A 95 -8.74 -1.03 11.77
N LEU A 96 -8.44 0.23 11.43
CA LEU A 96 -9.27 1.37 11.78
C LEU A 96 -10.66 1.28 11.15
N ILE A 97 -10.75 1.00 9.85
CA ILE A 97 -12.04 0.95 9.15
C ILE A 97 -12.89 -0.22 9.64
N ILE A 98 -12.29 -1.37 9.95
CA ILE A 98 -13.01 -2.51 10.51
C ILE A 98 -13.51 -2.19 11.92
N THR A 99 -12.64 -1.63 12.77
CA THR A 99 -12.97 -1.33 14.18
C THR A 99 -14.05 -0.25 14.30
N PHE A 100 -14.01 0.77 13.45
CA PHE A 100 -14.93 1.90 13.48
C PHE A 100 -15.99 1.85 12.37
N LYS A 101 -16.19 0.68 11.76
CA LYS A 101 -17.08 0.48 10.60
C LYS A 101 -18.46 1.06 10.80
N ASP A 102 -19.07 0.78 11.95
CA ASP A 102 -20.44 1.21 12.24
C ASP A 102 -20.54 2.74 12.33
N LYS A 103 -19.57 3.38 12.98
CA LYS A 103 -19.47 4.85 13.02
C LYS A 103 -19.28 5.46 11.64
N ILE A 104 -18.45 4.81 10.81
CA ILE A 104 -18.17 5.27 9.43
C ILE A 104 -19.42 5.20 8.58
N ASN A 105 -20.15 4.09 8.66
CA ASN A 105 -21.35 3.90 7.86
C ASN A 105 -22.56 4.71 8.37
N SER A 106 -22.63 4.99 9.68
CA SER A 106 -23.70 5.80 10.25
C SER A 106 -23.51 7.31 10.04
N GLY A 107 -22.35 7.74 9.52
CA GLY A 107 -22.05 9.15 9.30
C GLY A 107 -21.76 9.95 10.57
N ASN A 108 -21.65 9.29 11.74
CA ASN A 108 -21.42 9.93 13.05
C ASN A 108 -19.95 10.28 13.28
N ILE A 109 -19.30 10.84 12.26
CA ILE A 109 -17.87 11.18 12.29
C ILE A 109 -17.69 12.60 11.78
N SER A 110 -16.80 13.32 12.44
CA SER A 110 -16.32 14.63 11.98
C SER A 110 -15.98 14.65 10.48
N SER A 111 -16.34 15.75 9.81
CA SER A 111 -16.01 16.00 8.40
C SER A 111 -14.51 15.90 8.09
N GLY A 112 -13.65 16.08 9.11
CA GLY A 112 -12.20 15.86 9.02
C GLY A 112 -11.85 14.44 8.56
N TYR A 113 -12.61 13.41 8.96
CA TYR A 113 -12.36 12.04 8.53
C TYR A 113 -12.39 11.88 7.01
N GLY A 114 -13.39 12.48 6.35
CA GLY A 114 -13.52 12.40 4.89
C GLY A 114 -12.32 13.00 4.17
N LEU A 115 -11.79 14.13 4.65
CA LEU A 115 -10.60 14.76 4.09
C LEU A 115 -9.36 13.88 4.26
N PHE A 116 -9.05 13.46 5.49
CA PHE A 116 -7.85 12.68 5.77
C PHE A 116 -7.90 11.28 5.18
N SER A 117 -9.09 10.67 5.04
CA SER A 117 -9.27 9.38 4.37
C SER A 117 -8.95 9.48 2.88
N LYS A 118 -9.47 10.51 2.19
CA LYS A 118 -9.16 10.78 0.78
C LYS A 118 -7.67 11.08 0.57
N LEU A 119 -7.06 11.86 1.48
CA LEU A 119 -5.61 12.10 1.44
C LEU A 119 -4.83 10.79 1.60
N SER A 120 -5.19 9.94 2.55
CA SER A 120 -4.49 8.67 2.74
C SER A 120 -4.57 7.77 1.51
N ILE A 121 -5.75 7.68 0.87
CA ILE A 121 -5.92 6.96 -0.40
C ILE A 121 -5.01 7.55 -1.48
N ALA A 122 -4.99 8.87 -1.64
CA ALA A 122 -4.14 9.52 -2.64
C ALA A 122 -2.65 9.20 -2.43
N PHE A 123 -2.17 9.21 -1.17
CA PHE A 123 -0.79 8.85 -0.84
C PHE A 123 -0.50 7.35 -1.05
N ILE A 124 -1.45 6.45 -0.78
CA ILE A 124 -1.34 5.02 -1.14
C ILE A 124 -1.16 4.86 -2.65
N LEU A 125 -2.00 5.51 -3.45
CA LEU A 125 -1.94 5.45 -4.92
C LEU A 125 -0.63 6.04 -5.44
N MET A 126 -0.16 7.16 -4.88
CA MET A 126 1.13 7.75 -5.22
C MET A 126 2.30 6.81 -4.89
N GLN A 127 2.28 6.15 -3.73
CA GLN A 127 3.33 5.21 -3.34
C GLN A 127 3.35 3.96 -4.24
N LEU A 128 2.18 3.44 -4.62
CA LEU A 128 2.04 2.37 -5.61
C LEU A 128 2.57 2.80 -6.98
N TYR A 129 2.27 4.03 -7.41
CA TYR A 129 2.79 4.57 -8.67
C TYR A 129 4.32 4.63 -8.67
N ILE A 130 4.92 5.22 -7.64
CA ILE A 130 6.38 5.37 -7.53
C ILE A 130 7.07 4.00 -7.53
N THR A 131 6.56 3.06 -6.73
CA THR A 131 7.13 1.71 -6.64
C THR A 131 6.96 0.92 -7.94
N TYR A 132 5.81 1.02 -8.60
CA TYR A 132 5.59 0.41 -9.92
C TYR A 132 6.57 0.93 -10.98
N TYR A 133 6.73 2.25 -11.08
CA TYR A 133 7.71 2.84 -12.02
C TYR A 133 9.15 2.44 -11.66
N GLY A 134 9.48 2.38 -10.37
CA GLY A 134 10.77 1.88 -9.92
C GLY A 134 11.04 0.44 -10.36
N MET A 135 10.04 -0.44 -10.29
CA MET A 135 10.13 -1.83 -10.76
C MET A 135 10.23 -1.95 -12.29
N GLN A 136 9.82 -0.93 -13.05
CA GLN A 136 9.94 -0.95 -14.51
C GLN A 136 11.29 -0.43 -15.02
N SER A 137 12.11 0.16 -14.14
CA SER A 137 13.43 0.69 -14.48
C SER A 137 14.38 -0.41 -14.99
N PRO A 138 15.31 -0.10 -15.91
CA PRO A 138 16.33 -1.04 -16.36
C PRO A 138 17.15 -1.60 -15.19
N GLU A 139 17.51 -0.74 -14.24
CA GLU A 139 18.24 -1.12 -13.02
C GLU A 139 17.53 -2.24 -12.25
N PHE A 140 16.21 -2.14 -12.09
CA PHE A 140 15.43 -3.18 -11.40
C PHE A 140 15.34 -4.48 -12.21
N LYS A 141 15.21 -4.39 -13.54
CA LYS A 141 15.13 -5.57 -14.41
C LYS A 141 16.44 -6.35 -14.42
N GLU A 142 17.58 -5.66 -14.39
CA GLU A 142 18.91 -6.27 -14.44
C GLU A 142 19.39 -6.75 -13.06
N SER A 143 19.23 -5.92 -12.02
CA SER A 143 19.80 -6.20 -10.69
C SER A 143 18.79 -6.70 -9.66
N GLY A 144 17.49 -6.63 -9.96
CA GLY A 144 16.44 -6.83 -8.96
C GLY A 144 16.38 -5.73 -7.90
N SER A 145 17.18 -4.67 -8.05
CA SER A 145 17.25 -3.56 -7.11
C SER A 145 16.50 -2.33 -7.61
N LEU A 146 15.65 -1.78 -6.76
CA LEU A 146 14.97 -0.51 -6.91
C LEU A 146 16.01 0.60 -6.83
N SER A 147 15.92 1.59 -7.72
CA SER A 147 16.82 2.75 -7.65
C SER A 147 16.64 3.47 -6.32
N LYS A 148 17.74 4.04 -5.80
CA LYS A 148 17.71 4.78 -4.52
C LYS A 148 16.71 5.94 -4.56
N ILE A 149 16.52 6.56 -5.72
CA ILE A 149 15.59 7.67 -5.92
C ILE A 149 14.15 7.19 -5.69
N TYR A 150 13.72 6.14 -6.40
CA TYR A 150 12.36 5.61 -6.25
C TYR A 150 12.10 5.08 -4.84
N SER A 151 13.07 4.40 -4.24
CA SER A 151 12.97 3.92 -2.85
C SER A 151 12.80 5.08 -1.86
N SER A 152 13.63 6.12 -1.98
CA SER A 152 13.58 7.29 -1.09
C SER A 152 12.27 8.07 -1.22
N PHE A 153 11.78 8.27 -2.44
CA PHE A 153 10.48 8.91 -2.67
C PHE A 153 9.33 8.07 -2.12
N ALA A 154 9.37 6.75 -2.29
CA ALA A 154 8.36 5.86 -1.72
C ALA A 154 8.35 5.90 -0.19
N TYR A 155 9.53 5.97 0.45
CA TYR A 155 9.63 6.18 1.89
C TYR A 155 9.06 7.53 2.33
N LEU A 156 9.41 8.62 1.64
CA LEU A 156 8.92 9.96 1.96
C LEU A 156 7.38 10.01 1.94
N VAL A 157 6.79 9.52 0.85
CA VAL A 157 5.33 9.43 0.70
C VAL A 157 4.73 8.55 1.78
N GLY A 158 5.34 7.40 2.08
CA GLY A 158 4.88 6.50 3.14
C GLY A 158 4.89 7.13 4.52
N VAL A 159 5.96 7.84 4.92
CA VAL A 159 6.08 8.49 6.23
C VAL A 159 5.03 9.60 6.41
N ILE A 160 4.79 10.39 5.36
CA ILE A 160 3.71 11.40 5.38
C ILE A 160 2.37 10.70 5.56
N ASN A 161 2.15 9.59 4.86
CA ASN A 161 0.90 8.85 4.97
C ASN A 161 0.70 8.21 6.34
N VAL A 162 1.75 7.70 6.98
CA VAL A 162 1.68 7.24 8.39
C VAL A 162 1.14 8.34 9.29
N SER A 163 1.64 9.57 9.13
CA SER A 163 1.17 10.72 9.91
C SER A 163 -0.31 11.00 9.67
N ILE A 164 -0.77 10.92 8.41
CA ILE A 164 -2.19 11.07 8.03
C ILE A 164 -3.05 9.98 8.69
N VAL A 165 -2.61 8.72 8.67
CA VAL A 165 -3.38 7.60 9.26
C VAL A 165 -3.42 7.70 10.79
N LEU A 166 -2.37 8.22 11.44
CA LEU A 166 -2.40 8.50 12.88
C LEU A 166 -3.39 9.61 13.24
N ILE A 167 -3.52 10.63 12.39
CA ILE A 167 -4.56 11.66 12.53
C ILE A 167 -5.95 11.03 12.36
N LEU A 168 -6.14 10.16 11.36
CA LEU A 168 -7.40 9.41 11.18
C LEU A 168 -7.75 8.58 12.42
N ALA A 169 -6.78 7.88 13.00
CA ALA A 169 -6.97 7.11 14.22
C ALA A 169 -7.46 8.00 15.37
N SER A 170 -6.88 9.20 15.49
CA SER A 170 -7.27 10.19 16.51
C SER A 170 -8.69 10.71 16.29
N ILE A 171 -9.06 11.01 15.03
CA ILE A 171 -10.41 11.44 14.65
C ILE A 171 -11.44 10.36 15.02
N LEU A 172 -11.20 9.11 14.60
CA LEU A 172 -12.12 8.00 14.84
C LEU A 172 -12.30 7.68 16.33
N LYS A 173 -11.23 7.84 17.12
CA LYS A 173 -11.26 7.53 18.55
C LYS A 173 -11.93 8.62 19.38
N TYR A 174 -11.69 9.90 19.09
CA TYR A 174 -12.07 11.00 19.98
C TYR A 174 -13.13 11.95 19.42
N PHE A 175 -13.35 12.00 18.11
CA PHE A 175 -14.22 12.99 17.47
C PHE A 175 -15.45 12.34 16.82
N SER A 176 -16.19 11.61 17.63
CA SER A 176 -17.54 11.14 17.30
C SER A 176 -18.52 12.29 17.49
N THR A 177 -19.37 12.54 16.50
CA THR A 177 -20.52 13.45 16.68
C THR A 177 -21.68 12.64 17.22
N ASP A 178 -22.32 13.13 18.28
CA ASP A 178 -23.64 12.64 18.67
C ASP A 178 -24.58 13.04 17.54
N GLY A 179 -25.09 12.06 16.80
CA GLY A 179 -26.02 12.27 15.68
C GLY A 179 -27.33 12.87 16.16
#